data_AF-A0A3L7MWC7-F1
#
_entry.id   AF-A0A3L7MWC7-F1
#
_cell.length_a   1.000
_cell.length_b   1.000
_cell.length_c   1.000
_cell.angle_alpha   90.00
_cell.angle_beta   90.00
_cell.angle_gamma   90.00
#
_symmetry.space_group_name_H-M   'P 1'
#
loop_
_entity.id
_entity.type
_entity.pdbx_description
1 polymer ?
#
loop_
_entity_poly.entity_id
_entity_poly.type
_entity_poly.pdbx_seq_one_letter_code
_entity_poly.pdbx_strand_id
1 'polypeptide(L)' 'MSQFFKCITSQSFDVKVGQMGSWIAANTVFCLGMYKLTKLPLSETELFFGVLLVLTVTLLMVLMGLILPLTYRKANDSIG' A
#
# COMPACT_ATOMS: atom_id res chain seq x y z
N MET A 1 24.48 -10.17 21.91
CA MET A 1 23.98 -8.78 21.71
C MET A 1 24.04 -8.30 20.25
N SER A 2 25.08 -8.63 19.46
CA SER A 2 25.20 -8.16 18.05
C SER A 2 24.13 -8.72 17.07
N GLN A 3 23.72 -9.99 17.22
CA GLN A 3 22.72 -10.60 16.31
C GLN A 3 21.30 -10.05 16.48
N PHE A 4 20.91 -9.65 17.70
CA PHE A 4 19.58 -9.09 17.98
C PHE A 4 19.39 -7.71 17.34
N PHE A 5 20.39 -6.83 17.45
CA PHE A 5 20.37 -5.51 16.80
C PHE A 5 20.30 -5.63 15.27
N LYS A 6 21.00 -6.60 14.68
CA LYS A 6 20.98 -6.84 13.24
C LYS A 6 19.60 -7.31 12.76
N CYS A 7 18.92 -8.15 13.55
CA CYS A 7 17.57 -8.62 13.27
C CYS A 7 16.53 -7.48 13.35
N ILE A 8 16.60 -6.65 14.40
CA ILE A 8 15.72 -5.49 14.59
C ILE A 8 15.93 -4.43 13.47
N THR A 9 17.19 -4.19 13.06
CA THR A 9 17.51 -3.33 11.91
C THR A 9 16.99 -3.90 10.59
N SER A 10 17.10 -5.21 10.37
CA SER A 10 16.57 -5.85 9.15
C SER A 10 15.05 -5.73 9.06
N GLN A 11 14.34 -5.99 10.16
CA GLN A 11 12.89 -6.00 10.18
C GLN A 11 12.29 -4.59 10.04
N SER A 12 12.92 -3.57 10.64
CA SER A 12 12.52 -2.16 10.46
C SER A 12 12.83 -1.63 9.06
N PHE A 13 13.87 -2.15 8.39
CA PHE A 13 14.15 -1.84 6.99
C PHE A 13 13.10 -2.49 6.07
N ASP A 14 12.76 -3.76 6.28
CA ASP A 14 11.74 -4.48 5.49
C ASP A 14 10.37 -3.78 5.56
N VAL A 15 9.98 -3.27 6.74
CA VAL A 15 8.73 -2.51 6.92
C VAL A 15 8.75 -1.21 6.12
N LYS A 16 9.86 -0.47 6.10
CA LYS A 16 10.00 0.77 5.31
C LYS A 16 9.98 0.48 3.81
N VAL A 17 10.65 -0.59 3.37
CA VAL A 17 10.64 -1.02 1.97
C VAL A 17 9.23 -1.45 1.55
N GLY A 18 8.53 -2.22 2.39
CA GLY A 18 7.14 -2.62 2.17
C GLY A 18 6.17 -1.45 2.09
N GLN A 19 6.34 -0.45 2.97
CA GLN A 19 5.56 0.79 2.94
C GLN A 19 5.81 1.59 1.65
N MET A 20 7.08 1.78 1.27
CA MET A 20 7.44 2.48 0.04
C MET A 20 6.92 1.75 -1.20
N GLY A 21 7.06 0.43 -1.26
CA GLY A 21 6.54 -0.40 -2.33
C GLY A 21 5.02 -0.32 -2.44
N SER A 22 4.32 -0.32 -1.31
CA SER A 22 2.86 -0.19 -1.24
C SER A 22 2.37 1.17 -1.76
N TRP A 23 3.08 2.27 -1.45
CA TRP A 23 2.75 3.60 -1.98
C TRP A 23 3.04 3.76 -3.47
N ILE A 24 4.14 3.17 -3.96
CA ILE A 24 4.45 3.14 -5.39
C ILE A 24 3.39 2.34 -6.15
N ALA A 25 2.99 1.19 -5.60
CA ALA A 25 1.94 0.35 -6.18
C ALA A 25 0.59 1.09 -6.21
N ALA A 26 0.22 1.80 -5.14
CA ALA A 26 -0.99 2.61 -5.09
C ALA A 26 -1.03 3.67 -6.21
N ASN A 27 0.07 4.45 -6.36
CA ASN A 27 0.17 5.45 -7.42
C ASN A 27 0.10 4.81 -8.82
N THR A 28 0.76 3.66 -9.00
CA THR A 28 0.76 2.93 -10.27
C THR A 28 -0.64 2.45 -10.63
N VAL A 29 -1.37 1.87 -9.68
CA VAL A 29 -2.76 1.41 -9.87
C VAL A 29 -3.69 2.57 -10.17
N PHE A 30 -3.52 3.71 -9.49
CA PHE A 30 -4.31 4.91 -9.75
C PHE A 30 -4.12 5.41 -11.19
N CYS A 31 -2.86 5.60 -11.61
CA CYS A 31 -2.54 6.08 -12.96
C CYS A 31 -3.02 5.10 -14.05
N LEU A 32 -2.76 3.80 -13.88
CA LEU A 32 -3.18 2.78 -14.85
C LEU A 32 -4.70 2.62 -14.88
N GLY A 33 -5.35 2.69 -13.72
CA GLY A 33 -6.80 2.61 -13.58
C GLY A 33 -7.49 3.76 -14.32
N MET A 34 -7.08 4.99 -14.05
CA MET A 34 -7.60 6.18 -14.74
C MET A 34 -7.31 6.14 -16.24
N TYR A 35 -6.09 5.74 -16.64
CA TYR A 35 -5.74 5.60 -18.05
C TYR A 35 -6.64 4.59 -18.78
N LYS A 36 -6.90 3.42 -18.19
CA LYS A 36 -7.81 2.42 -18.77
C LYS A 36 -9.23 2.94 -18.91
N LEU A 37 -9.73 3.67 -17.91
CA LEU A 37 -11.08 4.25 -17.95
C LEU A 37 -11.22 5.28 -19.08
N THR A 38 -10.17 6.02 -19.42
CA THR A 38 -10.21 6.98 -20.56
C THR A 38 -10.12 6.31 -21.95
N LYS A 39 -9.65 5.07 -22.02
CA LYS A 39 -9.40 4.34 -23.28
C LYS A 39 -10.58 3.47 -23.72
N LEU A 40 -11.51 3.18 -22.82
CA LEU A 40 -12.63 2.29 -23.07
C LEU A 40 -13.88 3.12 -23.39
N PRO A 41 -14.67 2.75 -24.42
CA PRO A 41 -15.98 3.35 -24.66
C PRO A 41 -16.96 2.82 -23.62
N LEU A 42 -16.90 3.38 -22.41
CA LEU A 42 -17.75 3.02 -21.27
C LEU A 42 -19.01 3.88 -21.24
N SER A 43 -20.12 3.29 -20.81
CA SER A 43 -21.31 4.04 -20.43
C SER A 43 -21.05 4.87 -19.16
N GLU A 44 -21.83 5.94 -18.93
CA GLU A 44 -21.70 6.83 -17.76
C GLU A 44 -21.70 6.05 -16.43
N THR A 45 -22.57 5.05 -16.32
CA THR A 45 -22.67 4.18 -15.13
C THR A 45 -21.41 3.34 -14.94
N GLU A 46 -20.87 2.78 -16.03
CA GLU A 46 -19.67 1.93 -15.99
C GLU A 46 -18.42 2.76 -15.67
N LEU A 47 -18.37 3.99 -16.18
CA LEU A 47 -17.33 4.96 -15.83
C LEU A 47 -17.38 5.29 -14.34
N PHE A 48 -18.58 5.55 -13.80
CA PHE A 48 -18.75 5.85 -12.37
C PHE A 48 -18.28 4.69 -11.48
N PHE A 49 -18.75 3.47 -11.74
CA PHE A 49 -18.29 2.28 -11.00
C PHE A 49 -16.80 2.02 -11.20
N GLY A 50 -16.27 2.26 -12.40
CA GLY A 50 -14.86 2.13 -12.70
C GLY A 50 -13.97 3.08 -11.90
N VAL A 51 -14.34 4.36 -11.81
CA VAL A 51 -13.63 5.35 -10.98
C VAL A 51 -13.71 4.97 -9.50
N LEU A 52 -14.90 4.55 -9.04
CA LEU A 52 -15.11 4.11 -7.65
C LEU A 52 -14.22 2.91 -7.30
N LEU A 53 -14.09 1.95 -8.22
CA LEU A 53 -13.22 0.78 -8.06
C LEU A 53 -11.75 1.19 -7.99
N VAL A 54 -11.28 2.06 -8.89
CA VAL A 54 -9.89 2.54 -8.89
C VAL A 54 -9.56 3.27 -7.60
N LEU A 55 -10.46 4.12 -7.10
CA LEU A 55 -10.30 4.82 -5.83
C LEU A 55 -10.25 3.87 -4.63
N THR A 56 -11.15 2.89 -4.57
CA THR A 56 -11.21 1.93 -3.45
C THR A 56 -9.97 1.04 -3.39
N VAL A 57 -9.49 0.53 -4.53
CA VAL A 57 -8.27 -0.29 -4.58
C VAL A 57 -7.02 0.55 -4.24
N THR A 58 -6.94 1.79 -4.73
CA THR A 58 -5.84 2.70 -4.39
C THR A 58 -5.83 3.00 -2.90
N LEU A 59 -6.99 3.29 -2.31
CA LEU A 59 -7.13 3.55 -0.87
C LEU A 59 -6.72 2.32 -0.04
N LEU A 60 -7.12 1.11 -0.46
CA LEU A 60 -6.74 -0.13 0.21
C LEU A 60 -5.21 -0.30 0.24
N MET A 61 -4.53 -0.03 -0.87
CA MET A 61 -3.06 -0.09 -0.91
C MET A 61 -2.42 0.96 -0.02
N VAL A 62 -2.92 2.20 0.00
CA VAL A 62 -2.42 3.24 0.92
C VAL A 62 -2.59 2.82 2.38
N LEU A 63 -3.74 2.24 2.73
CA LEU A 63 -4.01 1.72 4.07
C LEU A 63 -3.07 0.58 4.45
N MET A 64 -2.75 -0.34 3.52
CA MET A 64 -1.76 -1.39 3.76
C MET A 64 -0.38 -0.78 4.09
N GLY A 65 0.05 0.22 3.32
CA GLY A 65 1.29 0.95 3.61
C GLY A 65 1.29 1.65 4.98
N LEU A 66 0.13 2.07 5.48
CA LEU A 66 -0.02 2.66 6.82
C LEU A 66 -0.09 1.61 7.95
N ILE A 67 -0.65 0.43 7.70
CA ILE A 67 -0.84 -0.64 8.71
C ILE A 67 0.46 -1.41 8.99
N LEU A 68 1.34 -1.57 7.98
CA LEU A 68 2.64 -2.24 8.13
C LEU A 68 3.49 -1.70 9.31
N PRO A 69 3.76 -0.38 9.41
CA PRO A 69 4.54 0.17 10.51
C PRO A 69 3.83 0.12 11.87
N LEU A 70 2.49 0.17 11.90
CA LEU A 70 1.70 0.07 13.14
C LEU A 70 1.74 -1.33 13.72
N THR A 71 1.64 -2.35 12.87
CA THR A 71 1.71 -3.76 13.27
C THR A 71 3.09 -4.11 13.82
N TYR A 72 4.15 -3.61 13.18
CA TYR A 72 5.52 -3.80 13.66
C TYR A 72 5.74 -3.14 15.03
N ARG A 73 5.27 -1.91 15.23
CA ARG A 73 5.39 -1.21 16.51
C ARG A 73 4.69 -1.96 17.65
N LYS A 74 3.46 -2.42 17.41
CA LYS A 74 2.69 -3.21 18.38
C LYS A 74 3.38 -4.53 18.73
N ALA A 75 4.00 -5.20 17.77
CA ALA A 75 4.75 -6.43 18.02
C ALA A 75 6.00 -6.20 18.88
N ASN A 76 6.68 -5.06 18.70
CA ASN A 76 7.86 -4.71 19.49
C ASN A 76 7.50 -4.32 20.94
N ASP A 77 6.38 -3.61 21.14
CA ASP A 77 5.87 -3.23 22.46
C ASP A 77 5.35 -4.43 23.29
N SER A 78 5.00 -5.57 22.67
CA SER A 78 4.58 -6.79 23.36
C SER A 78 5.74 -7.71 23.78
N ILE A 79 6.98 -7.42 23.35
CA ILE A 79 8.17 -8.24 23.64
C ILE A 79 9.11 -7.55 24.64
N GLY A 80 8.92 -6.25 24.91
CA GLY A 80 9.61 -5.50 25.97
C GLY A 80 8.96 -5.65 27.34
#